data_AF-B4FV16-F1
#
_entry.id   AF-B4FV16-F1
#
_cell.length_a   1.000
_cell.length_b   1.000
_cell.length_c   1.000
_cell.angle_alpha   90.00
_cell.angle_beta   90.00
_cell.angle_gamma   90.00
#
_symmetry.space_group_name_H-M   'P 1'
#
loop_
_entity.id
_entity.type
_entity.pdbx_description
1 polymer ?
#
loop_
_entity_poly.entity_id
_entity_poly.type
_entity_poly.pdbx_seq_one_letter_code
_entity_poly.pdbx_strand_id
1 'polypeptide(L)'
;MLLLLLVGLSCANPNCEERPAMRRVVQILNREAEPAPVPPKKPLLVFSSSASAKLQEIAFSCGDDVRGGYSVAKPASPKSEGADIER
;
A
#
# COMPACT_ATOMS: atom_id res chain seq x y z
N MET A 1 13.79 -1.32 21.94
CA MET A 1 13.13 -2.03 20.81
C MET A 1 12.02 -1.22 20.12
N LEU A 2 11.56 -0.07 20.64
CA LEU A 2 10.41 0.66 20.08
C LEU A 2 10.66 1.37 18.74
N LEU A 3 11.92 1.64 18.37
CA LEU A 3 12.28 2.37 17.14
C LEU A 3 11.73 1.70 15.87
N LEU A 4 11.88 0.37 15.77
CA LEU A 4 11.37 -0.42 14.64
C LEU A 4 9.85 -0.32 14.52
N LEU A 5 9.15 -0.31 15.66
CA LEU A 5 7.70 -0.17 15.69
C LEU A 5 7.28 1.23 15.23
N LEU A 6 7.94 2.29 15.72
CA LEU A 6 7.66 3.67 15.29
C LEU A 6 7.85 3.85 13.79
N VAL A 7 8.97 3.33 13.27
CA VAL A 7 9.27 3.35 11.83
C VAL A 7 8.22 2.56 11.06
N GLY A 8 7.91 1.33 11.47
CA GLY A 8 6.89 0.50 10.82
C GLY A 8 5.52 1.16 10.77
N LEU A 9 5.08 1.78 11.87
CA LEU A 9 3.83 2.55 11.93
C LEU A 9 3.84 3.76 10.99
N SER A 10 4.95 4.49 10.93
CA SER A 10 5.09 5.62 10.00
C SER A 10 5.06 5.20 8.53
N CYS A 11 5.64 4.04 8.20
CA CYS A 11 5.58 3.47 6.85
C CYS A 11 4.18 2.99 6.47
N ALA A 12 3.39 2.56 7.45
CA ALA A 12 2.01 2.10 7.28
C ALA A 12 0.97 3.23 7.45
N ASN A 13 1.37 4.50 7.34
CA ASN A 13 0.43 5.62 7.46
C ASN A 13 -0.67 5.50 6.39
N PRO A 14 -1.96 5.66 6.75
CA PRO A 14 -3.06 5.65 5.79
C PRO A 14 -2.94 6.77 4.74
N ASN A 15 -2.37 7.93 5.09
CA ASN A 15 -2.04 8.99 4.15
C ASN A 15 -0.69 8.68 3.49
N CYS A 16 -0.67 8.51 2.17
CA CYS A 16 0.54 8.18 1.42
C CYS A 16 1.59 9.29 1.46
N GLU A 17 1.16 10.55 1.51
CA GLU A 17 2.06 11.71 1.55
C GLU A 17 2.78 11.85 2.90
N GLU A 18 2.24 11.24 3.95
CA GLU A 18 2.86 11.22 5.28
C GLU A 18 3.83 10.05 5.49
N ARG A 19 3.91 9.11 4.54
CA ARG A 19 4.87 8.00 4.62
C ARG A 19 6.28 8.52 4.39
N PRO A 20 7.26 8.13 5.23
CA PRO A 20 8.64 8.57 5.04
C PRO A 20 9.25 7.95 3.78
N ALA A 21 10.07 8.73 3.07
CA ALA A 21 10.93 8.20 2.02
C ALA A 21 11.93 7.17 2.58
N MET A 22 12.30 6.16 1.81
CA MET A 22 13.23 5.11 2.26
C MET A 22 14.57 5.64 2.77
N ARG A 23 15.08 6.73 2.18
CA ARG A 23 16.28 7.41 2.68
C ARG A 23 16.12 7.86 4.14
N ARG A 24 14.97 8.42 4.49
CA ARG A 24 14.66 8.87 5.85
C ARG A 24 14.51 7.67 6.79
N VAL A 25 13.88 6.59 6.33
CA VAL A 25 13.75 5.34 7.10
C VAL A 25 15.13 4.82 7.53
N VAL A 26 16.07 4.72 6.60
CA VAL A 26 17.44 4.24 6.91
C VAL A 26 18.14 5.16 7.91
N GLN A 27 18.04 6.49 7.74
CA GLN A 27 18.61 7.44 8.70
C GLN A 27 18.04 7.23 10.12
N ILE A 28 16.73 7.01 10.24
CA ILE A 28 16.09 6.76 11.54
C ILE A 28 16.59 5.45 12.14
N LEU A 29 16.70 4.39 11.34
CA LEU A 29 17.21 3.09 11.77
C LEU A 29 18.68 3.15 12.23
N ASN A 30 19.48 3.99 11.57
CA ASN A 30 20.86 4.28 11.97
C ASN A 30 20.97 5.27 13.14
N ARG A 31 19.85 5.79 13.66
CA ARG A 31 19.79 6.82 14.71
C ARG A 31 20.42 8.16 14.31
N GLU A 32 20.50 8.43 13.02
CA GLU A 32 20.93 9.71 12.44
C GLU A 32 19.78 10.73 12.37
N ALA A 33 18.59 10.31 12.79
CA ALA A 33 17.34 10.99 12.53
C ALA A 33 16.27 10.60 13.56
N GLU A 34 15.53 11.58 14.05
CA GLU A 34 14.38 11.33 14.92
C GLU A 34 13.21 10.67 14.15
N PRO A 35 12.55 9.67 14.76
CA PRO A 35 11.39 9.02 14.18
C PRO A 35 10.16 9.94 14.19
N ALA A 36 9.23 9.70 13.27
CA ALA A 36 8.00 10.47 13.20
C ALA A 36 7.18 10.29 14.49
N PRO A 37 6.54 11.36 15.00
CA PRO A 37 5.64 11.26 16.14
C PRO A 37 4.44 10.38 15.75
N VAL A 38 4.21 9.33 16.54
CA VAL A 38 3.03 8.47 16.40
C VAL A 38 2.16 8.59 17.65
N PRO A 39 0.83 8.43 17.53
CA PRO A 39 -0.05 8.40 18.69
C PRO A 39 0.40 7.32 19.70
N PRO A 40 0.45 7.63 21.01
CA PRO A 40 0.90 6.68 22.03
C PRO A 40 -0.09 5.54 22.28
N LYS A 41 -1.33 5.66 21.78
CA LYS A 41 -2.37 4.65 21.85
C LYS A 41 -2.80 4.28 20.44
N LYS A 42 -3.04 2.99 20.20
CA LYS A 42 -3.63 2.53 18.95
C LYS A 42 -4.97 3.26 18.74
N PRO A 43 -5.17 3.95 17.60
CA PRO A 43 -6.50 4.47 17.28
C PRO A 43 -7.47 3.31 17.09
N LEU A 44 -8.73 3.50 17.48
CA LEU A 44 -9.78 2.55 17.13
C LEU A 44 -10.06 2.68 15.64
N LEU A 45 -10.03 1.57 14.92
CA LEU A 45 -10.50 1.53 13.54
C LEU A 45 -12.04 1.59 13.59
N VAL A 46 -12.60 2.72 13.15
CA VAL A 46 -14.05 2.90 13.05
C VAL A 46 -14.41 2.92 11.57
N PHE A 47 -15.19 1.94 11.14
CA PHE A 47 -15.72 1.90 9.79
C PHE A 47 -17.03 2.67 9.73
N SER A 48 -17.12 3.66 8.84
CA SER A 48 -18.41 4.26 8.50
C SER A 48 -19.30 3.19 7.85
N SER A 49 -20.60 3.19 8.16
CA SER A 49 -21.56 2.18 7.69
C SER A 49 -21.55 1.98 6.16
N SER A 50 -21.26 3.03 5.38
CA SER A 50 -21.10 2.97 3.92
C SER A 50 -19.84 2.24 3.44
N ALA A 51 -18.78 2.17 4.25
CA ALA A 51 -17.56 1.43 3.95
C ALA A 51 -17.69 -0.07 4.25
N SER A 52 -18.59 -0.46 5.16
CA SER A 52 -18.80 -1.85 5.56
C SER A 52 -19.25 -2.76 4.40
N ALA A 53 -20.08 -2.25 3.49
CA ALA A 53 -20.55 -3.02 2.34
C ALA A 53 -19.42 -3.32 1.32
N LYS A 54 -18.55 -2.35 1.05
CA LYS A 54 -17.43 -2.51 0.11
C LYS A 54 -16.26 -3.31 0.69
N LEU A 55 -16.03 -3.24 2.00
CA LEU A 55 -14.93 -3.96 2.64
C LEU A 55 -15.15 -5.47 2.75
N GLN A 56 -16.41 -5.91 2.88
CA GLN A 56 -16.75 -7.35 2.87
C GLN A 56 -16.41 -8.00 1.52
N GLU A 57 -16.58 -7.26 0.42
CA GLU A 57 -16.22 -7.72 -0.93
C GLU A 57 -14.69 -7.84 -1.11
N ILE A 58 -13.91 -6.92 -0.53
CA ILE A 58 -12.45 -6.90 -0.64
C ILE A 58 -11.79 -7.98 0.25
N ALA A 59 -12.34 -8.23 1.45
CA ALA A 59 -11.80 -9.20 2.40
C ALA A 59 -11.93 -10.66 1.94
N PHE A 60 -12.86 -10.96 1.02
CA PHE A 60 -13.06 -12.30 0.47
C PHE A 60 -12.14 -12.65 -0.72
N SER A 61 -11.41 -11.69 -1.29
CA SER A 61 -10.61 -11.89 -2.51
C SER A 61 -9.16 -12.33 -2.28
N CYS A 62 -8.71 -12.48 -1.03
CA CYS A 62 -7.41 -13.09 -0.75
C CYS A 62 -7.56 -14.62 -0.67
N GLY A 63 -7.86 -15.24 -1.81
CA GLY A 63 -7.86 -16.69 -1.96
C GLY A 63 -6.44 -17.24 -2.03
N ASP A 64 -6.25 -18.38 -1.37
CA ASP A 64 -5.04 -19.19 -1.28
C ASP A 64 -4.39 -19.51 -2.63
N ASP A 65 -3.33 -18.80 -3.01
CA ASP A 65 -2.42 -19.25 -4.07
C ASP A 65 -0.98 -19.34 -3.54
N VAL A 66 -0.78 -20.27 -2.61
CA VAL A 66 0.55 -20.85 -2.32
C VAL A 66 0.57 -22.26 -2.89
N ARG A 67 0.66 -22.38 -4.22
CA ARG A 67 1.36 -23.52 -4.82
C ARG A 67 1.96 -23.18 -6.19
N GLY A 68 3.20 -22.73 -6.16
CA GLY A 68 4.20 -23.07 -7.18
C GLY A 68 4.01 -22.45 -8.57
N GLY A 69 4.59 -21.26 -8.75
CA GLY A 69 5.34 -20.83 -9.93
C GLY A 69 4.67 -20.88 -11.31
N TYR A 70 4.15 -19.74 -11.79
CA TYR A 70 4.07 -19.42 -13.23
C TYR A 70 4.25 -17.91 -13.45
N SER A 71 4.98 -17.56 -14.51
CA SER A 71 5.31 -16.20 -14.93
C SER A 71 4.05 -15.43 -15.35
N VAL A 72 3.86 -14.21 -14.82
CA VAL A 72 2.80 -13.31 -15.28
C VAL A 72 3.16 -12.80 -16.68
N ALA A 73 2.54 -13.39 -17.70
CA ALA A 73 2.47 -12.78 -19.01
C ALA A 73 1.68 -11.46 -18.91
N LYS A 74 2.31 -10.40 -19.41
CA LYS A 74 1.85 -9.02 -19.50
C LYS A 74 0.45 -8.90 -20.13
N PRO A 75 -0.52 -8.21 -19.51
CA PRO A 75 -1.72 -7.79 -20.23
C PRO A 75 -1.36 -6.66 -21.20
N ALA A 76 -1.52 -6.92 -22.50
CA ALA A 76 -1.33 -5.94 -23.55
C ALA A 76 -2.47 -4.91 -23.53
N SER A 77 -2.09 -3.63 -23.60
CA SER A 77 -2.98 -2.47 -23.68
C SER A 77 -3.92 -2.52 -24.91
N PRO A 78 -5.11 -1.88 -24.87
CA PRO A 78 -5.95 -1.71 -26.04
C PRO A 78 -5.32 -0.67 -26.97
N LYS A 79 -5.13 -1.02 -28.25
CA LYS A 79 -4.60 -0.11 -29.28
C LYS A 79 -5.78 0.46 -30.07
N SER A 80 -5.84 1.79 -30.09
CA SER A 80 -6.74 2.65 -30.86
C SER A 80 -6.80 2.30 -32.36
N GLU A 81 -8.00 2.11 -32.90
CA GLU A 81 -8.28 2.07 -34.35
C GLU A 81 -8.28 3.50 -34.92
N GLY A 82 -7.52 3.69 -36.00
CA GLY A 82 -7.38 4.95 -36.71
C GLY A 82 -7.81 4.81 -38.18
N ALA A 83 -8.72 5.70 -38.56
CA ALA A 83 -8.97 6.35 -39.86
C ALA A 83 -8.62 5.64 -41.19
N ASP A 84 -9.67 5.54 -42.03
CA ASP A 84 -9.69 5.45 -43.49
C ASP A 84 -8.54 6.14 -44.23
N ILE A 85 -7.99 5.43 -45.22
CA ILE A 85 -7.70 5.98 -46.55
C ILE A 85 -7.76 4.86 -47.61
N GLU A 86 -8.79 4.85 -48.46
CA GLU A 86 -8.78 4.15 -49.76
C GLU A 86 -8.63 5.21 -50.88
N ARG A 87 -7.64 4.92 -51.74
CA ARG A 87 -7.22 5.47 -53.04
C ARG A 87 -7.91 6.69 -53.67
#